data_AF-A0A2U1NBP0-F1
#
_entry.id   AF-A0A2U1NBP0-F1
#
_cell.length_a   1.000
_cell.length_b   1.000
_cell.length_c   1.000
_cell.angle_alpha   90.00
_cell.angle_beta   90.00
_cell.angle_gamma   90.00
#
_symmetry.space_group_name_H-M   'P 1'
#
loop_
_entity.id
_entity.type
_entity.pdbx_description
1 polymer ?
#
loop_
_entity_poly.entity_id
_entity_poly.type
_entity_poly.pdbx_seq_one_letter_code
_entity_poly.pdbx_strand_id
1 'polypeptide(L)'
;MLLCPPTIEYEYQCVMCPEGKCSPDCPTLDVLPYKEPVAEENIKKARKLVALGMDARYIKDTLKIAGELDGVDGKNELIKMWLLEYDSKPKEKDPLLVLIENRKILAQKQKIIEELNASLAADYGVPDPAPVVDDEGLPGLKKCTSNN
;
A
#
# COMPACT_ATOMS: atom_id res chain seq x y z
N MET A 1 -10.37 28.81 -20.87
CA MET A 1 -10.95 28.73 -19.51
C MET A 1 -11.46 27.31 -19.33
N LEU A 2 -10.76 26.50 -18.54
CA LEU A 2 -11.23 25.16 -18.16
C LEU A 2 -12.36 25.35 -17.16
N LEU A 3 -13.60 25.12 -17.59
CA LEU A 3 -14.74 25.07 -16.69
C LEU A 3 -14.58 23.82 -15.82
N CYS A 4 -14.39 24.01 -14.51
CA CYS A 4 -14.56 22.92 -13.56
C CYS A 4 -15.99 22.38 -13.74
N PRO A 5 -16.19 21.05 -13.83
CA PRO A 5 -17.54 20.50 -13.88
C PRO A 5 -18.31 20.95 -12.62
N PRO A 6 -19.61 21.26 -12.75
CA PRO A 6 -20.43 21.60 -11.59
C PRO A 6 -20.38 20.43 -10.60
N THR A 7 -20.05 20.71 -9.34
CA THR A 7 -20.27 19.78 -8.23
C THR A 7 -21.77 19.55 -8.13
N ILE A 8 -22.23 18.40 -8.63
CA ILE A 8 -23.61 17.96 -8.45
C ILE A 8 -23.72 17.58 -6.97
N GLU A 9 -24.34 18.44 -6.17
CA GLU A 9 -24.68 18.13 -4.79
C GLU A 9 -25.88 17.18 -4.80
N TYR A 10 -25.62 15.89 -4.58
CA TYR A 10 -26.67 14.93 -4.36
C TYR A 10 -27.22 15.12 -2.94
N GLU A 11 -28.51 15.46 -2.83
CA GLU A 11 -29.19 15.66 -1.55
C GLU A 11 -29.10 14.43 -0.63
N TYR A 12 -29.07 13.24 -1.23
CA TYR A 12 -28.91 11.96 -0.54
C TYR A 12 -27.74 11.19 -1.14
N GLN A 13 -26.57 11.26 -0.51
CA GLN A 13 -25.40 10.47 -0.90
C GLN A 13 -24.63 10.01 0.33
N CYS A 14 -24.41 8.70 0.43
CA CYS A 14 -23.48 8.11 1.39
C CYS A 14 -22.18 7.70 0.69
N VAL A 15 -21.13 7.45 1.47
CA VAL A 15 -19.81 7.05 0.94
C VAL A 15 -19.77 5.60 0.41
N MET A 16 -20.82 4.81 0.66
CA MET A 16 -20.90 3.38 0.33
C MET A 16 -21.78 3.07 -0.88
N CYS A 17 -22.54 4.04 -1.37
CA CYS A 17 -23.37 3.90 -2.56
C CYS A 17 -22.63 4.46 -3.78
N PRO A 18 -22.85 3.91 -4.99
CA PRO A 18 -22.43 4.58 -6.21
C PRO A 18 -23.05 5.98 -6.30
N GLU A 19 -22.34 6.88 -6.97
CA GLU A 19 -22.76 8.27 -7.16
C GLU A 19 -24.17 8.34 -7.80
N GLY A 20 -25.06 9.12 -7.19
CA GLY A 20 -26.44 9.32 -7.66
C GLY A 20 -27.36 8.11 -7.50
N LYS A 21 -26.91 7.03 -6.85
CA LYS A 21 -27.70 5.79 -6.64
C LYS A 21 -28.11 5.57 -5.18
N CYS A 22 -27.83 6.51 -4.29
CA CYS A 22 -28.24 6.39 -2.89
C CYS A 22 -29.72 6.80 -2.76
N SER A 23 -30.51 6.00 -2.02
CA SER A 23 -31.90 6.35 -1.69
C SER A 23 -31.95 7.07 -0.33
N PRO A 24 -33.02 7.83 -0.04
CA PRO A 24 -33.21 8.47 1.27
C PRO A 24 -33.31 7.45 2.42
N ASP A 25 -33.80 6.25 2.15
CA ASP A 25 -33.94 5.16 3.13
C ASP A 25 -32.65 4.32 3.28
N CYS A 26 -31.52 4.77 2.72
CA CYS A 26 -30.30 3.99 2.74
C CYS A 26 -29.77 3.85 4.19
N PRO A 27 -29.57 2.61 4.70
CA PRO A 27 -29.18 2.38 6.09
C PRO A 27 -27.85 3.01 6.51
N THR A 28 -27.00 3.37 5.55
CA THR A 28 -25.68 3.98 5.76
C THR A 28 -25.68 5.51 5.68
N LEU A 29 -26.79 6.14 5.27
CA LEU A 29 -26.82 7.56 4.90
C LEU A 29 -26.63 8.50 6.10
N ASP A 30 -27.25 8.16 7.22
CA ASP A 30 -27.23 8.91 8.47
C ASP A 30 -25.91 8.75 9.25
N VAL A 31 -25.19 7.66 9.04
CA VAL A 31 -23.95 7.34 9.77
C VAL A 31 -22.67 7.49 8.94
N LEU A 32 -22.77 7.41 7.61
CA LEU A 32 -21.64 7.62 6.69
C LEU A 32 -22.04 8.52 5.50
N PRO A 33 -22.52 9.76 5.75
CA PRO A 33 -22.87 10.70 4.69
C PRO A 33 -21.63 11.11 3.88
N TYR A 34 -21.80 11.26 2.57
CA TYR A 34 -20.84 11.92 1.69
C TYR A 34 -21.17 13.42 1.64
N LYS A 35 -20.91 14.10 2.77
CA LYS A 35 -21.18 15.54 2.94
C LYS A 35 -20.05 16.18 3.72
N GLU A 36 -19.56 17.32 3.23
CA GLU A 36 -18.55 18.11 3.94
C GLU A 36 -19.11 18.65 5.27
N PRO A 37 -18.29 18.75 6.33
CA PRO A 37 -16.83 18.55 6.38
C PRO A 37 -16.38 17.11 6.70
N VAL A 38 -17.32 16.17 6.86
CA VAL A 38 -17.04 14.81 7.36
C VAL A 38 -16.83 13.77 6.25
N ALA A 39 -16.96 14.18 4.99
CA ALA A 39 -16.90 13.27 3.84
C ALA A 39 -15.59 12.48 3.81
N GLU A 40 -14.44 13.15 3.98
CA GLU A 40 -13.13 12.48 3.93
C GLU A 40 -12.96 11.44 5.05
N GLU A 41 -13.42 11.78 6.26
CA GLU A 41 -13.39 10.86 7.41
C GLU A 41 -14.29 9.64 7.15
N ASN A 42 -15.50 9.86 6.63
CA ASN A 42 -16.44 8.79 6.33
C ASN A 42 -15.95 7.87 5.20
N ILE A 43 -15.26 8.42 4.19
CA ILE A 43 -14.58 7.61 3.17
C ILE A 43 -13.51 6.70 3.81
N LYS A 44 -12.72 7.23 4.76
CA LYS A 44 -11.72 6.42 5.50
C LYS A 44 -12.39 5.32 6.32
N LYS A 45 -13.48 5.62 7.03
CA LYS A 45 -14.26 4.61 7.77
C LYS A 45 -14.77 3.51 6.84
N ALA A 46 -15.40 3.89 5.72
CA ALA A 46 -15.92 2.91 4.76
C ALA A 46 -14.84 2.01 4.15
N ARG A 47 -13.65 2.57 3.84
CA ARG A 47 -12.50 1.76 3.39
C ARG A 47 -12.09 0.72 4.43
N LYS A 48 -12.06 1.08 5.71
CA LYS A 48 -11.78 0.13 6.80
C LYS A 48 -12.84 -0.98 6.88
N LEU A 49 -14.12 -0.62 6.74
CA LEU A 49 -15.23 -1.59 6.75
C LEU A 49 -15.12 -2.59 5.58
N VAL A 50 -14.80 -2.12 4.38
CA VAL A 50 -14.58 -3.00 3.21
C VAL A 50 -13.33 -3.88 3.42
N ALA A 51 -12.27 -3.34 4.01
CA ALA A 51 -11.04 -4.07 4.27
C ALA A 51 -11.17 -5.19 5.33
N LEU A 52 -12.25 -5.18 6.12
CA LEU A 52 -12.62 -6.32 6.97
C LEU A 52 -13.14 -7.53 6.17
N GLY A 53 -13.31 -7.40 4.85
CA GLY A 53 -13.85 -8.44 3.98
C GLY A 53 -15.38 -8.53 3.99
N MET A 54 -16.06 -7.50 4.52
CA MET A 54 -17.52 -7.46 4.59
C MET A 54 -18.13 -7.04 3.25
N ASP A 55 -19.15 -7.78 2.78
CA ASP A 55 -19.94 -7.42 1.60
C ASP A 55 -20.80 -6.17 1.88
N ALA A 56 -20.96 -5.31 0.88
CA ALA A 56 -21.74 -4.07 1.02
C ALA A 56 -23.22 -4.32 1.38
N ARG A 57 -23.83 -5.43 0.93
CA ARG A 57 -25.17 -5.84 1.33
C ARG A 57 -25.21 -6.24 2.79
N TYR A 58 -24.25 -7.05 3.24
CA TYR A 58 -24.14 -7.44 4.65
C TYR A 58 -24.05 -6.22 5.57
N ILE A 59 -23.22 -5.23 5.21
CA ILE A 59 -23.10 -3.99 5.97
C ILE A 59 -24.44 -3.25 6.04
N LYS A 60 -25.14 -3.09 4.90
CA LYS A 60 -26.43 -2.40 4.83
C LYS A 60 -27.52 -3.12 5.63
N ASP A 61 -27.61 -4.44 5.51
CA ASP A 61 -28.62 -5.24 6.20
C ASP A 61 -28.40 -5.21 7.71
N THR A 62 -27.14 -5.31 8.16
CA THR A 62 -26.82 -5.27 9.59
C THR A 62 -27.05 -3.87 10.18
N LEU A 63 -26.71 -2.80 9.44
CA LEU A 63 -27.02 -1.43 9.85
C LEU A 63 -28.53 -1.15 9.87
N LYS A 64 -29.30 -1.79 8.98
CA LYS A 64 -30.76 -1.70 9.02
C LYS A 64 -31.30 -2.29 10.32
N ILE A 65 -30.87 -3.50 10.67
CA ILE A 65 -31.27 -4.17 11.93
C ILE A 65 -30.86 -3.32 13.15
N ALA A 66 -29.64 -2.81 13.18
CA ALA A 66 -29.18 -1.92 14.27
C ALA A 66 -30.03 -0.65 14.36
N GLY A 67 -30.41 -0.08 13.22
CA GLY A 67 -31.32 1.07 13.13
C GLY A 67 -32.73 0.79 13.61
N GLU A 68 -33.24 -0.41 13.37
CA GLU A 68 -34.55 -0.85 13.87
C GLU A 68 -34.55 -1.05 15.39
N LEU A 69 -33.41 -1.42 15.98
CA LEU A 69 -33.26 -1.66 17.42
C LEU A 69 -33.04 -0.37 18.22
N ASP A 70 -32.14 0.50 17.77
CA ASP A 70 -31.66 1.64 18.56
C ASP A 70 -31.35 2.89 17.68
N GLY A 71 -32.00 2.97 16.52
CA GLY A 71 -31.89 4.12 15.63
C GLY A 71 -30.45 4.41 15.15
N VAL A 72 -30.14 5.69 15.04
CA VAL A 72 -28.82 6.16 14.56
C VAL A 72 -27.70 5.79 15.54
N ASP A 73 -28.00 5.75 16.85
CA ASP A 73 -27.03 5.43 17.89
C ASP A 73 -26.58 3.96 17.80
N GLY A 74 -27.52 3.03 17.61
CA GLY A 74 -27.19 1.62 17.38
C GLY A 74 -26.31 1.40 16.14
N LYS A 75 -26.59 2.11 15.05
CA LYS A 75 -25.76 2.07 13.83
C LYS A 75 -24.35 2.60 14.07
N ASN A 76 -24.22 3.71 14.80
CA ASN A 76 -22.93 4.31 15.14
C ASN A 76 -22.09 3.40 16.04
N GLU A 77 -22.69 2.77 17.04
CA GLU A 77 -21.98 1.84 17.92
C GLU A 77 -21.51 0.60 17.14
N LEU A 78 -22.34 0.08 16.22
CA LEU A 78 -21.94 -1.01 15.34
C LEU A 78 -20.75 -0.65 14.45
N ILE A 79 -20.77 0.54 13.82
CA ILE A 79 -19.63 1.02 13.04
C ILE A 79 -18.39 1.13 13.91
N LYS A 80 -18.51 1.68 15.12
CA LYS A 80 -17.40 1.82 16.06
C LYS A 80 -16.80 0.45 16.44
N MET A 81 -17.64 -0.56 16.69
CA MET A 81 -17.17 -1.92 16.94
C MET A 81 -16.40 -2.50 15.75
N TRP A 82 -16.88 -2.34 14.52
CA TRP A 82 -16.15 -2.78 13.33
C TRP A 82 -14.83 -2.04 13.13
N LEU A 83 -14.80 -0.72 13.37
CA LEU A 83 -13.56 0.04 13.29
C LEU A 83 -12.53 -0.43 14.32
N LEU A 84 -12.97 -0.73 15.55
CA LEU A 84 -12.13 -1.34 16.58
C LEU A 84 -11.60 -2.72 16.15
N GLU A 85 -12.45 -3.56 15.55
CA GLU A 85 -12.03 -4.86 15.02
C GLU A 85 -10.93 -4.68 13.95
N TYR A 86 -11.13 -3.77 13.00
CA TYR A 86 -10.14 -3.46 11.96
C TYR A 86 -8.82 -2.99 12.57
N ASP A 87 -8.87 -2.06 13.52
CA ASP A 87 -7.66 -1.50 14.13
C ASP A 87 -6.95 -2.50 15.05
N SER A 88 -7.67 -3.52 15.57
CA SER A 88 -7.12 -4.60 16.39
C SER A 88 -6.44 -5.72 15.59
N LYS A 89 -6.77 -5.87 14.30
CA LYS A 89 -6.16 -6.91 13.47
C LYS A 89 -4.68 -6.59 13.26
N PRO A 90 -3.77 -7.55 13.47
CA PRO A 90 -2.38 -7.36 13.08
C PRO A 90 -2.36 -7.07 11.58
N LYS A 91 -1.90 -5.87 11.22
CA LYS A 91 -1.75 -5.48 9.82
C LYS A 91 -0.64 -6.37 9.26
N GLU A 92 -1.02 -7.49 8.64
CA GLU A 92 -0.09 -8.24 7.82
C GLU A 92 0.47 -7.24 6.81
N LYS A 93 1.78 -7.01 6.88
CA LYS A 93 2.43 -6.12 5.92
C LYS A 93 2.21 -6.73 4.55
N ASP A 94 1.57 -5.97 3.65
CA ASP A 94 1.38 -6.36 2.26
C ASP A 94 2.72 -6.88 1.71
N PRO A 95 2.80 -8.12 1.20
CA PRO A 95 4.04 -8.68 0.67
C PRO A 95 4.72 -7.76 -0.35
N LEU A 96 3.96 -7.02 -1.16
CA LEU A 96 4.48 -6.04 -2.10
C LEU A 96 5.07 -4.82 -1.40
N LEU A 97 4.42 -4.34 -0.33
CA LEU A 97 4.95 -3.23 0.48
C LEU A 97 6.27 -3.64 1.14
N VAL A 98 6.36 -4.87 1.67
CA VAL A 98 7.60 -5.43 2.22
C VAL A 98 8.70 -5.47 1.15
N LEU A 99 8.39 -5.88 -0.07
CA LEU A 99 9.34 -5.90 -1.18
C LEU A 99 9.83 -4.49 -1.56
N ILE A 100 8.93 -3.50 -1.59
CA ILE A 100 9.27 -2.10 -1.88
C ILE A 100 10.16 -1.51 -0.78
N GLU A 101 9.81 -1.73 0.49
CA GLU A 101 10.62 -1.30 1.65
C GLU A 101 12.02 -1.95 1.60
N ASN A 102 12.08 -3.26 1.35
CA ASN A 102 13.35 -3.98 1.23
C ASN A 102 14.21 -3.47 0.08
N ARG A 103 13.62 -3.09 -1.06
CA ARG A 103 14.38 -2.50 -2.18
C ARG A 103 15.05 -1.18 -1.81
N LYS A 104 14.37 -0.33 -1.03
CA LYS A 104 14.96 0.93 -0.53
C LYS A 104 16.12 0.66 0.43
N ILE A 105 15.95 -0.30 1.34
CA ILE A 105 16.99 -0.71 2.29
C ILE A 105 18.21 -1.27 1.54
N LEU A 106 18.00 -2.11 0.53
CA LEU A 106 19.08 -2.65 -0.28
C LEU A 106 19.85 -1.56 -1.04
N ALA A 107 19.16 -0.58 -1.62
CA ALA A 107 19.81 0.56 -2.29
C ALA A 107 20.64 1.40 -1.31
N GLN A 108 20.13 1.65 -0.09
CA GLN A 108 20.89 2.34 0.96
C GLN A 108 22.14 1.56 1.36
N LYS A 109 22.01 0.24 1.58
CA LYS A 109 23.15 -0.61 1.91
C LYS A 109 24.19 -0.65 0.78
N GLN A 110 23.75 -0.71 -0.47
CA GLN A 110 24.64 -0.68 -1.63
C GLN A 110 25.45 0.61 -1.68
N LYS A 111 24.82 1.77 -1.43
CA LYS A 111 25.51 3.07 -1.36
C LYS A 111 26.57 3.09 -0.26
N ILE A 112 26.27 2.55 0.92
CA ILE A 112 27.22 2.45 2.03
C ILE A 112 28.43 1.57 1.64
N ILE A 113 28.20 0.45 0.95
CA ILE A 113 29.27 -0.43 0.47
C ILE A 113 30.17 0.29 -0.54
N GLU A 114 29.58 1.04 -1.48
CA GLU A 114 30.32 1.83 -2.47
C GLU A 114 31.19 2.91 -1.82
N GLU A 115 30.65 3.64 -0.83
CA GLU A 115 31.37 4.64 -0.05
C GLU A 115 32.53 4.02 0.74
N LEU A 116 32.31 2.87 1.39
CA LEU A 116 33.36 2.16 2.13
C LEU A 116 34.48 1.69 1.22
N ASN A 117 34.15 1.13 0.05
CA ASN A 117 35.12 0.65 -0.92
C ASN A 117 35.96 1.80 -1.51
N ALA A 118 35.32 2.94 -1.80
CA ALA A 118 36.02 4.14 -2.25
C ALA A 118 36.99 4.68 -1.18
N SER A 119 36.58 4.68 0.09
CA SER A 119 37.45 5.08 1.20
C SER A 119 38.62 4.11 1.37
N LEU A 120 38.38 2.80 1.26
CA LEU A 120 39.45 1.80 1.32
C LEU A 120 40.46 1.98 0.19
N ALA A 121 40.00 2.23 -1.05
CA ALA A 121 40.87 2.47 -2.19
C ALA A 121 41.69 3.77 -2.07
N ALA A 122 41.20 4.76 -1.32
CA ALA A 122 41.91 6.00 -1.04
C ALA A 122 43.00 5.83 0.03
N ASP A 123 42.77 4.99 1.05
CA ASP A 123 43.74 4.70 2.11
C ASP A 123 44.87 3.75 1.67
N TYR A 124 44.56 2.80 0.78
CA TYR A 124 45.55 1.90 0.17
C TYR A 124 45.88 2.39 -1.25
N GLY A 125 46.72 3.42 -1.33
CA GLY A 125 47.29 3.89 -2.61
C GLY A 125 47.76 2.71 -3.47
N VAL A 126 47.24 2.64 -4.69
CA VAL A 126 47.49 1.59 -5.70
C VAL A 126 49.00 1.30 -5.78
N PRO A 127 49.48 0.08 -5.48
CA PRO A 127 50.78 -0.35 -5.95
C PRO A 127 50.67 -0.48 -7.48
N ASP A 128 51.56 0.23 -8.17
CA ASP A 128 51.78 0.14 -9.62
C ASP A 128 51.64 -1.33 -10.09
N PRO A 129 50.83 -1.64 -11.12
CA PRO A 129 50.73 -3.01 -11.60
C PRO A 129 52.12 -3.48 -12.02
N ALA A 130 52.63 -4.50 -11.33
CA ALA A 130 53.91 -5.12 -11.64
C ALA A 130 53.97 -5.51 -13.13
N PRO A 131 55.13 -5.37 -13.78
CA PRO A 131 55.27 -5.66 -15.20
C PRO A 131 54.84 -7.10 -15.47
N VAL A 132 54.01 -7.25 -16.50
CA VAL A 132 53.55 -8.54 -17.02
C VAL A 132 54.79 -9.38 -17.34
N VAL A 133 55.03 -10.40 -16.54
CA VAL A 133 56.05 -11.41 -16.82
C VAL A 133 55.52 -12.27 -17.96
N ASP A 134 56.29 -12.34 -19.04
CA ASP A 134 56.00 -13.19 -20.19
C ASP A 134 55.77 -14.64 -19.75
N ASP A 135 54.70 -15.22 -20.29
CA ASP A 135 54.15 -16.52 -19.98
C ASP A 135 55.09 -17.64 -20.52
N GLU A 136 56.18 -17.93 -19.81
CA GLU A 136 56.92 -19.18 -19.97
C GLU A 136 56.04 -20.32 -19.45
N GLY A 137 55.32 -20.94 -20.38
CA GLY A 137 54.25 -21.89 -20.12
C GLY A 137 54.61 -23.06 -19.22
N LEU A 138 53.66 -23.40 -18.34
CA LEU A 138 53.66 -24.64 -17.56
C LEU A 138 53.54 -25.86 -18.50
N PRO A 139 54.43 -26.85 -18.41
CA PRO A 139 54.38 -28.05 -19.23
C PRO A 139 53.25 -28.95 -18.74
N GLY A 140 52.24 -29.21 -19.58
CA GLY A 140 51.33 -30.33 -19.28
C GLY A 140 49.94 -30.34 -19.90
N LEU A 141 49.43 -29.24 -20.47
CA LEU A 141 48.06 -29.23 -21.01
C LEU A 141 48.06 -29.08 -22.52
N LYS A 142 48.11 -30.22 -23.22
CA LYS A 142 47.82 -30.30 -24.66
C LYS A 142 46.39 -29.79 -24.91
N LYS A 143 46.27 -28.67 -25.64
CA LYS A 143 44.98 -28.18 -26.14
C LYS A 143 44.47 -29.14 -27.22
N CYS A 144 43.25 -29.63 -27.06
CA CYS A 144 42.53 -30.31 -28.13
C CYS A 144 42.16 -29.28 -29.22
N THR A 145 42.69 -29.45 -30.42
CA THR A 145 42.26 -28.70 -31.60
C THR A 145 40.97 -29.30 -32.13
N SER A 146 39.89 -28.52 -32.17
CA SER A 146 38.73 -28.83 -33.01
C SER A 146 39.11 -28.56 -34.46
N ASN A 147 39.13 -29.61 -35.28
CA ASN A 147 39.10 -29.46 -36.73
C ASN A 147 37.64 -29.18 -37.16
N ASN A 148 37.49 -28.23 -38.08
CA ASN A 148 36.27 -27.97 -38.83
C ASN A 148 35.66 -29.23 -39.44
#